data_AF-A0A0T6ACY0-F1
#
_entry.id   AF-A0A0T6ACY0-F1
#
_cell.length_a   1.000
_cell.length_b   1.000
_cell.length_c   1.000
_cell.angle_alpha   90.00
_cell.angle_beta   90.00
_cell.angle_gamma   90.00
#
_symmetry.space_group_name_H-M   'P 1'
#
loop_
_entity.id
_entity.type
_entity.pdbx_description
1 polymer ?
#
loop_
_entity_poly.entity_id
_entity_poly.type
_entity_poly.pdbx_seq_one_letter_code
_entity_poly.pdbx_strand_id
1 'polypeptide(L)'
;MARTWLRVTLASLGVLALAAWSGVTAAAPPPGVSASSPAAVQITLPASPLMEEQKILHVLNRLGYGPRPGDVERVEGMGLAAYLQQQLYPEAIPDRAVEQKLKNLTTLTMTSAELMREFPQPDPKLRQKIATGELSRAEMMEMFPPEKRPIRIIGELQSAKLIRAIESERQLEEVMVDFWFNHFNVFAGKGAVKWMLVSYERDAIRPHALGKFRDLVLATARHPAMLFYLDNWMSVKSDFPSRPGGKGPKGLNENYARELMELHTLGVDGGYTQKDVVEVARCFTGWTIDRPREGGGFV
;
A
#
# COMPACT_ATOMS: atom_id res chain seq x y z
N MET A 1 -41.07 -45.55 8.46
CA MET A 1 -41.76 -45.49 9.78
C MET A 1 -40.73 -45.16 10.85
N ALA A 2 -41.09 -44.27 11.79
CA ALA A 2 -40.41 -43.90 13.06
C ALA A 2 -38.99 -43.28 12.95
N ARG A 3 -38.71 -42.00 13.24
CA ARG A 3 -38.92 -41.14 14.43
C ARG A 3 -38.23 -41.61 15.73
N THR A 4 -37.03 -41.04 15.94
CA THR A 4 -36.62 -40.24 17.11
C THR A 4 -36.19 -40.91 18.44
N TRP A 5 -35.12 -40.30 19.00
CA TRP A 5 -34.69 -40.14 20.41
C TRP A 5 -33.59 -41.07 20.95
N LEU A 6 -32.43 -40.48 21.29
CA LEU A 6 -31.95 -40.52 22.67
C LEU A 6 -31.11 -39.27 22.99
N ARG A 7 -31.50 -38.59 24.08
CA ARG A 7 -30.75 -37.52 24.76
C ARG A 7 -29.58 -38.14 25.53
N VAL A 8 -28.42 -37.48 25.54
CA VAL A 8 -27.47 -37.61 26.65
C VAL A 8 -26.97 -36.22 27.05
N THR A 9 -27.03 -36.02 28.36
CA THR A 9 -26.80 -34.84 29.19
C THR A 9 -25.33 -34.46 29.32
N LEU A 10 -25.12 -33.15 29.55
CA LEU A 10 -23.89 -32.53 30.03
C LEU A 10 -23.37 -33.16 31.33
N ALA A 11 -22.06 -33.40 31.37
CA ALA A 11 -21.28 -33.43 32.61
C ALA A 11 -19.95 -32.72 32.34
N SER A 12 -19.80 -31.56 32.96
CA SER A 12 -18.59 -30.77 33.08
C SER A 12 -17.66 -31.40 34.12
N LEU A 13 -16.38 -31.58 33.77
CA LEU A 13 -15.28 -31.70 34.73
C LEU A 13 -14.04 -31.10 34.07
N GLY A 14 -13.63 -29.94 34.55
CA GLY A 14 -12.38 -29.30 34.15
C GLY A 14 -11.18 -29.93 34.85
N VAL A 15 -10.03 -29.87 34.19
CA VAL A 15 -8.72 -29.74 34.86
C VAL A 15 -7.86 -28.82 34.00
N LEU A 16 -7.39 -27.75 34.64
CA LEU A 16 -6.39 -26.81 34.15
C LEU A 16 -5.04 -27.52 33.93
N ALA A 17 -4.39 -27.21 32.81
CA ALA A 17 -2.94 -27.29 32.68
C ALA A 17 -2.44 -26.00 32.00
N LEU A 18 -2.03 -25.05 32.84
CA LEU A 18 -1.26 -23.87 32.45
C LEU A 18 0.18 -24.31 32.15
N ALA A 19 0.58 -24.27 30.88
CA ALA A 19 2.00 -24.25 30.51
C ALA A 19 2.35 -22.83 30.06
N ALA A 20 3.19 -22.19 30.86
CA ALA A 20 3.73 -20.87 30.61
C ALA A 20 4.73 -20.92 29.45
N TRP A 21 4.48 -20.13 28.39
CA TRP A 21 5.53 -19.68 27.49
C TRP A 21 5.71 -18.19 27.66
N SER A 22 6.79 -17.82 28.34
CA SER A 22 7.26 -16.45 28.50
C SER A 22 8.37 -16.23 27.48
N GLY A 23 8.30 -15.15 26.70
CA GLY A 23 9.48 -14.65 25.99
C GLY A 23 9.32 -14.19 24.55
N VAL A 24 8.30 -13.37 24.24
CA VAL A 24 8.44 -12.33 23.22
C VAL A 24 7.79 -11.07 23.79
N THR A 25 8.60 -10.17 24.33
CA THR A 25 8.14 -8.83 24.69
C THR A 25 7.86 -8.08 23.40
N ALA A 26 6.58 -7.94 23.05
CA ALA A 26 6.14 -6.90 22.14
C ALA A 26 6.62 -5.56 22.72
N ALA A 27 7.43 -4.83 21.95
CA ALA A 27 7.86 -3.50 22.32
C ALA A 27 6.60 -2.65 22.57
N ALA A 28 6.50 -2.09 23.78
CA ALA A 28 5.42 -1.19 24.13
C ALA A 28 5.43 0.02 23.18
N PRO A 29 4.27 0.48 22.69
CA PRO A 29 4.21 1.73 21.94
C PRO A 29 4.72 2.88 22.82
N PRO A 30 5.42 3.88 22.24
CA PRO A 30 5.91 5.01 23.00
C PRO A 30 4.74 5.74 23.70
N PRO A 31 4.93 6.20 24.95
CA PRO A 31 3.86 6.84 25.69
C PRO A 31 3.57 8.24 25.11
N GLY A 32 2.28 8.50 24.86
CA GLY A 32 1.72 9.85 24.91
C GLY A 32 1.95 10.74 23.69
N VAL A 33 1.29 10.41 22.58
CA VAL A 33 0.60 11.46 21.82
C VAL A 33 -0.88 11.20 22.05
N SER A 34 -1.48 11.89 23.02
CA SER A 34 -2.93 12.06 23.01
C SER A 34 -3.25 12.77 21.70
N ALA A 35 -3.68 12.00 20.69
CA ALA A 35 -4.33 12.56 19.53
C ALA A 35 -5.60 13.21 20.07
N SER A 36 -5.54 14.51 20.36
CA SER A 36 -6.74 15.31 20.43
C SER A 36 -7.46 15.06 19.11
N SER A 37 -8.61 14.39 19.14
CA SER A 37 -9.48 14.34 17.97
C SER A 37 -9.61 15.76 17.46
N PRO A 38 -9.17 16.06 16.22
CA PRO A 38 -9.32 17.41 15.70
C PRO A 38 -10.81 17.77 15.84
N ALA A 39 -11.10 18.94 16.40
CA ALA A 39 -12.48 19.41 16.51
C ALA A 39 -13.14 19.21 15.15
N ALA A 40 -14.27 18.49 15.12
CA ALA A 40 -14.95 18.16 13.88
C ALA A 40 -15.18 19.45 13.10
N VAL A 41 -14.54 19.58 11.94
CA VAL A 41 -14.67 20.77 11.10
C VAL A 41 -16.14 20.89 10.72
N GLN A 42 -16.85 21.95 11.09
CA GLN A 42 -18.19 22.13 10.57
C GLN A 42 -18.11 22.70 9.16
N ILE A 43 -18.59 21.94 8.17
CA ILE A 43 -18.60 22.39 6.78
C ILE A 43 -19.78 23.34 6.56
N THR A 44 -19.45 24.59 6.26
CA THR A 44 -20.41 25.59 5.76
C THR A 44 -20.27 25.68 4.25
N LEU A 45 -21.35 25.41 3.52
CA LEU A 45 -21.35 25.48 2.06
C LEU A 45 -21.40 26.94 1.60
N PRO A 46 -20.60 27.33 0.58
CA PRO A 46 -20.69 28.66 0.00
C PRO A 46 -22.01 28.84 -0.75
N ALA A 47 -22.45 30.10 -0.88
CA ALA A 47 -23.56 30.44 -1.76
C ALA A 47 -23.22 30.04 -3.20
N SER A 48 -24.18 29.42 -3.90
CA SER A 48 -23.99 28.91 -5.26
C SER A 48 -25.26 29.07 -6.07
N PRO A 49 -25.17 29.46 -7.36
CA PRO A 49 -26.32 29.60 -8.24
C PRO A 49 -26.89 28.25 -8.70
N LEU A 50 -26.22 27.13 -8.41
CA LEU A 50 -26.67 25.79 -8.78
C LEU A 50 -27.89 25.37 -7.96
N MET A 51 -28.75 24.56 -8.56
CA MET A 51 -29.79 23.83 -7.84
C MET A 51 -29.16 22.77 -6.93
N GLU A 52 -29.87 22.32 -5.89
CA GLU A 52 -29.34 21.35 -4.93
C GLU A 52 -28.88 20.04 -5.60
N GLU A 53 -29.71 19.45 -6.45
CA GLU A 53 -29.36 18.25 -7.22
C GLU A 53 -28.07 18.45 -8.05
N GLN A 54 -27.90 19.63 -8.67
CA GLN A 54 -26.70 19.96 -9.45
C GLN A 54 -25.45 20.08 -8.55
N LYS A 55 -25.58 20.62 -7.34
CA LYS A 55 -24.48 20.67 -6.36
C LYS A 55 -24.07 19.27 -5.94
N ILE A 56 -25.04 18.40 -5.68
CA ILE A 56 -24.82 17.01 -5.28
C ILE A 56 -24.10 16.25 -6.39
N LEU A 57 -24.62 16.32 -7.62
CA LEU A 57 -23.97 15.72 -8.80
C LEU A 57 -22.56 16.26 -9.00
N HIS A 58 -22.34 17.57 -8.85
CA HIS A 58 -21.01 18.15 -8.95
C HIS A 58 -20.04 17.55 -7.92
N VAL A 59 -20.46 17.48 -6.65
CA VAL A 59 -19.62 16.93 -5.58
C VAL A 59 -19.34 15.44 -5.78
N LEU A 60 -20.34 14.63 -6.13
CA LEU A 60 -20.15 13.19 -6.37
C LEU A 60 -19.20 12.90 -7.53
N ASN A 61 -19.19 13.74 -8.57
CA ASN A 61 -18.24 13.64 -9.68
C ASN A 61 -16.83 14.17 -9.37
N ARG A 62 -16.69 15.07 -8.40
CA ARG A 62 -15.39 15.72 -8.09
C ARG A 62 -14.67 15.08 -6.93
N LEU A 63 -15.40 14.52 -5.96
CA LEU A 63 -14.83 13.89 -4.76
C LEU A 63 -14.92 12.36 -4.79
N GLY A 64 -15.45 11.78 -5.85
CA GLY A 64 -15.57 10.34 -6.03
C GLY A 64 -15.44 9.95 -7.50
N TYR A 65 -15.72 8.68 -7.79
CA TYR A 65 -15.70 8.15 -9.16
C TYR A 65 -17.00 8.42 -9.95
N GLY A 66 -17.83 9.35 -9.47
CA GLY A 66 -19.16 9.64 -9.99
C GLY A 66 -20.29 8.98 -9.17
N PRO A 67 -21.54 9.43 -9.37
CA PRO A 67 -22.69 8.91 -8.64
C PRO A 67 -23.07 7.49 -9.07
N ARG A 68 -23.38 6.61 -8.11
CA ARG A 68 -24.04 5.31 -8.34
C ARG A 68 -25.56 5.48 -8.22
N PRO A 69 -26.36 4.51 -8.70
CA PRO A 69 -27.81 4.54 -8.48
C PRO A 69 -28.14 4.69 -6.98
N GLY A 70 -28.93 5.70 -6.63
CA GLY A 70 -29.31 5.99 -5.24
C GLY A 70 -28.39 6.96 -4.48
N ASP A 71 -27.21 7.31 -5.01
CA ASP A 71 -26.29 8.20 -4.29
C ASP A 71 -26.81 9.64 -4.20
N VAL A 72 -27.50 10.14 -5.23
CA VAL A 72 -28.06 11.50 -5.22
C VAL A 72 -29.13 11.61 -4.14
N GLU A 73 -30.08 10.68 -4.13
CA GLU A 73 -31.19 10.63 -3.16
C GLU A 73 -30.67 10.44 -1.73
N ARG A 74 -29.61 9.64 -1.56
CA ARG A 74 -28.94 9.47 -0.26
C ARG A 74 -28.32 10.77 0.23
N VAL A 75 -27.61 11.50 -0.64
CA VAL A 75 -26.99 12.78 -0.29
C VAL A 75 -28.05 13.86 -0.05
N GLU A 76 -29.14 13.88 -0.81
CA GLU A 76 -30.29 14.76 -0.55
C GLU A 76 -30.89 14.50 0.84
N GLY A 77 -31.09 13.22 1.19
CA GLY A 77 -31.67 12.82 2.46
C GLY A 77 -30.80 13.16 3.68
N MET A 78 -29.47 13.06 3.57
CA MET A 78 -28.56 13.41 4.68
C MET A 78 -28.10 14.88 4.69
N GLY A 79 -28.21 15.56 3.55
CA GLY A 79 -27.68 16.89 3.30
C GLY A 79 -26.22 16.87 2.84
N LEU A 80 -25.92 17.71 1.84
CA LEU A 80 -24.60 17.77 1.19
C LEU A 80 -23.44 18.10 2.15
N ALA A 81 -23.66 19.01 3.11
CA ALA A 81 -22.64 19.35 4.11
C ALA A 81 -22.27 18.16 5.01
N ALA A 82 -23.27 17.36 5.41
CA ALA A 82 -23.06 16.16 6.21
C ALA A 82 -22.32 15.07 5.40
N TYR A 83 -22.64 14.93 4.10
CA TYR A 83 -21.93 14.02 3.21
C TYR A 83 -20.44 14.41 3.10
N LEU A 84 -20.16 15.68 2.80
CA LEU A 84 -18.78 16.18 2.73
C LEU A 84 -18.02 15.96 4.03
N GLN A 85 -18.68 16.22 5.16
CA GLN A 85 -18.08 16.00 6.46
C GLN A 85 -17.72 14.54 6.67
N GLN A 86 -18.66 13.63 6.36
CA GLN A 86 -18.42 12.19 6.47
C GLN A 86 -17.22 11.74 5.65
N GLN A 87 -17.06 12.23 4.41
CA GLN A 87 -15.97 11.85 3.51
C GLN A 87 -14.57 12.29 4.00
N LEU A 88 -14.49 13.31 4.87
CA LEU A 88 -13.23 13.74 5.48
C LEU A 88 -12.75 12.82 6.62
N TYR A 89 -13.62 11.94 7.12
CA TYR A 89 -13.34 11.00 8.22
C TYR A 89 -13.70 9.57 7.77
N PRO A 90 -12.97 8.99 6.79
CA PRO A 90 -13.28 7.69 6.22
C PRO A 90 -13.28 6.55 7.26
N GLU A 91 -12.51 6.66 8.34
CA GLU A 91 -12.49 5.71 9.45
C GLU A 91 -13.84 5.59 10.17
N ALA A 92 -14.69 6.63 10.10
CA ALA A 92 -16.03 6.62 10.66
C ALA A 92 -17.07 5.98 9.71
N ILE A 93 -16.69 5.67 8.46
CA ILE A 93 -17.57 5.08 7.45
C ILE A 93 -17.39 3.55 7.45
N PRO A 94 -18.41 2.76 7.82
CA PRO A 94 -18.36 1.32 7.69
C PRO A 94 -18.30 0.90 6.23
N ASP A 95 -17.35 0.05 5.85
CA ASP A 95 -17.18 -0.38 4.45
C ASP A 95 -17.24 -1.91 4.30
N ARG A 96 -18.23 -2.51 4.96
CA ARG A 96 -18.34 -3.98 5.11
C ARG A 96 -18.44 -4.73 3.78
N ALA A 97 -19.08 -4.14 2.78
CA ALA A 97 -19.26 -4.76 1.47
C ALA A 97 -17.91 -4.92 0.76
N VAL A 98 -17.11 -3.85 0.74
CA VAL A 98 -15.73 -3.88 0.24
C VAL A 98 -14.88 -4.83 1.07
N GLU A 99 -14.91 -4.72 2.40
CA GLU A 99 -14.15 -5.61 3.29
C GLU A 99 -14.44 -7.09 3.00
N GLN A 100 -15.70 -7.46 2.78
CA GLN A 100 -16.08 -8.84 2.42
C GLN A 100 -15.49 -9.29 1.09
N LYS A 101 -15.49 -8.42 0.06
CA LYS A 101 -14.95 -8.74 -1.26
C LYS A 101 -13.43 -8.84 -1.25
N LEU A 102 -12.76 -7.99 -0.49
CA LEU A 102 -11.30 -7.98 -0.38
C LEU A 102 -10.74 -9.19 0.39
N LYS A 103 -11.54 -9.85 1.24
CA LYS A 103 -11.09 -11.03 2.02
C LYS A 103 -10.47 -12.14 1.17
N ASN A 104 -10.92 -12.29 -0.08
CA ASN A 104 -10.43 -13.34 -0.96
C ASN A 104 -9.16 -12.95 -1.74
N LEU A 105 -8.73 -11.69 -1.66
CA LEU A 105 -7.52 -11.16 -2.29
C LEU A 105 -6.35 -11.28 -1.32
N THR A 106 -5.90 -12.52 -1.12
CA THR A 106 -4.96 -12.90 -0.05
C THR A 106 -3.61 -12.18 -0.10
N THR A 107 -3.15 -11.73 -1.27
CA THR A 107 -1.86 -11.02 -1.38
C THR A 107 -1.89 -9.67 -0.67
N LEU A 108 -3.07 -9.05 -0.49
CA LEU A 108 -3.24 -7.72 0.08
C LEU A 108 -2.77 -7.61 1.54
N THR A 109 -2.79 -8.72 2.28
CA THR A 109 -2.44 -8.77 3.71
C THR A 109 -1.03 -9.28 3.97
N MET A 110 -0.34 -9.76 2.93
CA MET A 110 1.02 -10.29 3.06
C MET A 110 2.06 -9.16 3.15
N THR A 111 3.17 -9.48 3.79
CA THR A 111 4.41 -8.68 3.75
C THR A 111 5.18 -8.93 2.45
N SER A 112 6.11 -8.04 2.09
CA SER A 112 6.94 -8.24 0.90
C SER A 112 7.77 -9.53 0.95
N ALA A 113 8.29 -9.90 2.13
CA ALA A 113 9.02 -11.15 2.32
C ALA A 113 8.12 -12.38 2.11
N GLU A 114 6.91 -12.38 2.65
CA GLU A 114 5.93 -13.45 2.40
C GLU A 114 5.57 -13.53 0.93
N LEU A 115 5.33 -12.39 0.25
CA LEU A 115 5.04 -12.37 -1.17
C LEU A 115 6.18 -12.94 -2.00
N MET A 116 7.45 -12.63 -1.68
CA MET A 116 8.60 -13.20 -2.41
C MET A 116 8.73 -14.71 -2.20
N ARG A 117 8.41 -15.21 -0.99
CA ARG A 117 8.43 -16.64 -0.69
C ARG A 117 7.28 -17.39 -1.38
N GLU A 118 6.06 -16.86 -1.29
CA GLU A 118 4.85 -17.52 -1.79
C GLU A 118 4.68 -17.39 -3.31
N PHE A 119 5.23 -16.33 -3.91
CA PHE A 119 5.17 -16.06 -5.34
C PHE A 119 6.59 -15.84 -5.89
N PRO A 120 7.43 -16.88 -5.93
CA PRO A 120 8.84 -16.73 -6.30
C PRO A 120 9.02 -16.29 -7.75
N GLN A 121 10.10 -15.54 -8.01
CA GLN A 121 10.49 -15.22 -9.38
C GLN A 121 10.94 -16.51 -10.09
N PRO A 122 10.41 -16.83 -11.28
CA PRO A 122 10.93 -17.94 -12.07
C PRO A 122 12.41 -17.72 -12.40
N ASP A 123 13.20 -18.79 -12.38
CA ASP A 123 14.61 -18.78 -12.82
C ASP A 123 14.69 -18.15 -14.22
N PRO A 124 15.46 -17.07 -14.44
CA PRO A 124 15.60 -16.46 -15.75
C PRO A 124 16.09 -17.46 -16.82
N LYS A 125 16.82 -18.51 -16.42
CA LYS A 125 17.33 -19.57 -17.30
C LYS A 125 16.26 -20.61 -17.67
N LEU A 126 15.06 -20.55 -17.11
CA LEU A 126 14.00 -21.53 -17.40
C LEU A 126 13.64 -21.57 -18.89
N ARG A 127 13.64 -20.41 -19.56
CA ARG A 127 13.43 -20.32 -21.02
C ARG A 127 14.51 -21.05 -21.80
N GLN A 128 15.77 -20.94 -21.36
CA GLN A 128 16.89 -21.63 -21.97
C GLN A 128 16.77 -23.14 -21.77
N LYS A 129 16.46 -23.61 -20.56
CA LYS A 129 16.27 -25.04 -20.25
C LYS A 129 15.16 -25.68 -21.08
N ILE A 130 14.09 -24.95 -21.37
CA ILE A 130 13.03 -25.41 -22.28
C ILE A 130 13.53 -25.50 -23.72
N ALA A 131 14.28 -24.49 -24.17
CA ALA A 131 14.82 -24.46 -25.52
C ALA A 131 15.88 -25.56 -25.76
N THR A 132 16.65 -25.93 -24.73
CA THR A 132 17.64 -27.02 -24.79
C THR A 132 17.05 -28.41 -24.55
N GLY A 133 15.76 -28.50 -24.19
CA GLY A 133 15.09 -29.77 -23.86
C GLY A 133 15.44 -30.34 -22.48
N GLU A 134 16.23 -29.62 -21.66
CA GLU A 134 16.54 -29.97 -20.27
C GLU A 134 15.32 -29.91 -19.34
N LEU A 135 14.28 -29.18 -19.73
CA LEU A 135 13.03 -29.06 -18.99
C LEU A 135 11.85 -29.02 -19.96
N SER A 136 10.85 -29.88 -19.75
CA SER A 136 9.62 -29.82 -20.52
C SER A 136 8.73 -28.64 -20.08
N ARG A 137 7.82 -28.22 -20.96
CA ARG A 137 6.81 -27.22 -20.62
C ARG A 137 5.86 -27.70 -19.51
N ALA A 138 5.61 -29.00 -19.41
CA ALA A 138 4.76 -29.58 -18.38
C ALA A 138 5.42 -29.48 -17.00
N GLU A 139 6.69 -29.91 -16.88
CA GLU A 139 7.47 -29.77 -15.64
C GLU A 139 7.60 -28.31 -15.21
N MET A 140 7.79 -27.37 -16.15
CA MET A 140 7.79 -25.95 -15.84
C MET A 140 6.46 -25.47 -15.25
N MET A 141 5.33 -25.94 -15.78
CA MET A 141 4.00 -25.56 -15.27
C MET A 141 3.73 -26.17 -13.89
N GLU A 142 4.25 -27.36 -13.61
CA GLU A 142 4.18 -27.99 -12.29
C GLU A 142 5.04 -27.26 -11.26
N MET A 143 6.26 -26.84 -11.64
CA MET A 143 7.15 -26.05 -10.78
C MET A 143 6.65 -24.63 -10.52
N PHE A 144 6.02 -23.99 -11.51
CA PHE A 144 5.55 -22.61 -11.47
C PHE A 144 4.11 -22.47 -11.97
N PRO A 145 3.15 -23.02 -11.21
CA PRO A 145 1.76 -23.02 -11.63
C PRO A 145 1.21 -21.58 -11.61
N PRO A 146 0.19 -21.26 -12.43
CA PRO A 146 -0.30 -19.89 -12.60
C PRO A 146 -0.62 -19.16 -11.29
N GLU A 147 -1.16 -19.86 -10.30
CA GLU A 147 -1.54 -19.35 -8.99
C GLU A 147 -0.37 -18.92 -8.11
N LYS A 148 0.86 -19.39 -8.41
CA LYS A 148 2.11 -19.03 -7.71
C LYS A 148 2.91 -17.96 -8.46
N ARG A 149 2.39 -17.40 -9.56
CA ARG A 149 3.10 -16.40 -10.35
C ARG A 149 3.01 -15.00 -9.71
N PRO A 150 4.10 -14.20 -9.71
CA PRO A 150 4.09 -12.84 -9.19
C PRO A 150 3.07 -11.89 -9.84
N ILE A 151 2.61 -12.20 -11.07
CA ILE A 151 1.58 -11.40 -11.75
C ILE A 151 0.26 -11.36 -10.96
N ARG A 152 -0.02 -12.37 -10.14
CA ARG A 152 -1.20 -12.41 -9.27
C ARG A 152 -1.20 -11.28 -8.25
N ILE A 153 -0.05 -10.88 -7.73
CA ILE A 153 0.09 -9.75 -6.79
C ILE A 153 -0.44 -8.46 -7.42
N ILE A 154 -0.05 -8.22 -8.68
CA ILE A 154 -0.48 -7.05 -9.44
C ILE A 154 -1.98 -7.15 -9.74
N GLY A 155 -2.44 -8.31 -10.20
CA GLY A 155 -3.85 -8.53 -10.53
C GLY A 155 -4.79 -8.37 -9.32
N GLU A 156 -4.40 -8.88 -8.15
CA GLU A 156 -5.18 -8.70 -6.92
C GLU A 156 -5.19 -7.24 -6.44
N LEU A 157 -4.05 -6.53 -6.54
CA LEU A 157 -4.02 -5.09 -6.22
C LEU A 157 -4.92 -4.27 -7.17
N GLN A 158 -4.87 -4.56 -8.48
CA GLN A 158 -5.75 -3.92 -9.47
C GLN A 158 -7.23 -4.21 -9.19
N SER A 159 -7.56 -5.46 -8.87
CA SER A 159 -8.93 -5.86 -8.50
C SER A 159 -9.38 -5.11 -7.25
N ALA A 160 -8.52 -4.96 -6.25
CA ALA A 160 -8.83 -4.25 -5.02
C ALA A 160 -9.12 -2.77 -5.26
N LYS A 161 -8.33 -2.10 -6.12
CA LYS A 161 -8.58 -0.71 -6.52
C LYS A 161 -9.93 -0.56 -7.21
N LEU A 162 -10.28 -1.44 -8.15
CA LEU A 162 -11.57 -1.41 -8.85
C LEU A 162 -12.75 -1.66 -7.91
N ILE A 163 -12.65 -2.66 -7.03
CA ILE A 163 -13.68 -2.95 -6.03
C ILE A 163 -13.95 -1.72 -5.17
N ARG A 164 -12.88 -1.08 -4.68
CA ARG A 164 -13.02 0.13 -3.84
C ARG A 164 -13.59 1.31 -4.61
N ALA A 165 -13.12 1.56 -5.83
CA ALA A 165 -13.66 2.64 -6.66
C ALA A 165 -15.17 2.50 -6.92
N ILE A 166 -15.63 1.26 -7.17
CA ILE A 166 -17.03 0.98 -7.50
C ILE A 166 -17.92 0.90 -6.26
N GLU A 167 -17.42 0.36 -5.15
CA GLU A 167 -18.29 -0.07 -4.04
C GLU A 167 -18.03 0.62 -2.71
N SER A 168 -16.87 1.25 -2.52
CA SER A 168 -16.55 1.88 -1.25
C SER A 168 -17.45 3.08 -1.00
N GLU A 169 -17.94 3.19 0.22
CA GLU A 169 -18.61 4.41 0.70
C GLU A 169 -17.60 5.52 1.06
N ARG A 170 -16.29 5.23 1.02
CA ARG A 170 -15.17 6.14 1.31
C ARG A 170 -14.59 6.75 0.03
N GLN A 171 -15.45 7.24 -0.85
CA GLN A 171 -15.09 7.69 -2.20
C GLN A 171 -13.94 8.70 -2.23
N LEU A 172 -13.93 9.69 -1.32
CA LEU A 172 -12.86 10.68 -1.27
C LEU A 172 -11.50 10.05 -0.91
N GLU A 173 -11.48 9.13 0.06
CA GLU A 173 -10.26 8.40 0.42
C GLU A 173 -9.71 7.66 -0.80
N GLU A 174 -10.55 6.94 -1.54
CA GLU A 174 -10.12 6.14 -2.68
C GLU A 174 -9.57 6.97 -3.83
N VAL A 175 -10.22 8.10 -4.16
CA VAL A 175 -9.70 9.06 -5.15
C VAL A 175 -8.35 9.62 -4.72
N MET A 176 -8.20 9.99 -3.44
CA MET A 176 -6.94 10.54 -2.93
C MET A 176 -5.82 9.50 -2.87
N VAL A 177 -6.14 8.25 -2.51
CA VAL A 177 -5.19 7.13 -2.56
C VAL A 177 -4.69 6.92 -3.98
N ASP A 178 -5.58 6.92 -4.97
CA ASP A 178 -5.18 6.77 -6.37
C ASP A 178 -4.35 7.96 -6.86
N PHE A 179 -4.77 9.18 -6.55
CA PHE A 179 -4.00 10.39 -6.86
C PHE A 179 -2.57 10.32 -6.30
N TRP A 180 -2.42 10.01 -5.00
CA TRP A 180 -1.10 9.95 -4.38
C TRP A 180 -0.26 8.77 -4.84
N PHE A 181 -0.88 7.62 -5.11
CA PHE A 181 -0.17 6.47 -5.66
C PHE A 181 0.40 6.79 -7.07
N ASN A 182 -0.32 7.59 -7.86
CA ASN A 182 0.15 8.08 -9.16
C ASN A 182 1.20 9.20 -9.02
N HIS A 183 1.06 10.09 -8.03
CA HIS A 183 2.03 11.17 -7.77
C HIS A 183 3.38 10.64 -7.27
N PHE A 184 3.36 9.64 -6.38
CA PHE A 184 4.55 8.95 -5.86
C PHE A 184 4.68 7.57 -6.51
N ASN A 185 4.65 7.49 -7.84
CA ASN A 185 4.56 6.23 -8.55
C ASN A 185 5.82 5.36 -8.42
N VAL A 186 5.62 4.05 -8.49
CA VAL A 186 6.68 3.05 -8.63
C VAL A 186 6.34 2.09 -9.76
N PHE A 187 7.33 1.60 -10.49
CA PHE A 187 7.08 0.70 -11.62
C PHE A 187 7.17 -0.77 -11.23
N ALA A 188 6.05 -1.50 -11.32
CA ALA A 188 5.96 -2.94 -11.07
C ALA A 188 6.97 -3.77 -11.87
N GLY A 189 7.34 -3.32 -13.08
CA GLY A 189 8.29 -4.00 -13.94
C GLY A 189 9.76 -3.86 -13.51
N LYS A 190 10.08 -2.93 -12.59
CA LYS A 190 11.44 -2.74 -12.07
C LYS A 190 11.76 -3.80 -11.02
N GLY A 191 12.29 -4.94 -11.46
CA GLY A 191 12.90 -5.95 -10.58
C GLY A 191 11.98 -6.39 -9.43
N ALA A 192 12.41 -6.13 -8.19
CA ALA A 192 11.76 -6.55 -6.96
C ALA A 192 10.52 -5.71 -6.57
N VAL A 193 10.26 -4.58 -7.22
CA VAL A 193 9.18 -3.66 -6.85
C VAL A 193 7.81 -4.35 -6.82
N LYS A 194 7.53 -5.31 -7.71
CA LYS A 194 6.23 -6.01 -7.77
C LYS A 194 5.81 -6.70 -6.46
N TRP A 195 6.76 -7.15 -5.64
CA TRP A 195 6.46 -7.78 -4.34
C TRP A 195 6.29 -6.75 -3.21
N MET A 196 6.55 -5.48 -3.49
CA MET A 196 6.45 -4.38 -2.53
C MET A 196 5.25 -3.46 -2.81
N LEU A 197 4.55 -3.64 -3.94
CA LEU A 197 3.44 -2.75 -4.35
C LEU A 197 2.28 -2.75 -3.36
N VAL A 198 1.91 -3.94 -2.87
CA VAL A 198 0.79 -4.10 -1.94
C VAL A 198 1.06 -3.33 -0.65
N SER A 199 2.23 -3.55 -0.03
CA SER A 199 2.62 -2.83 1.19
C SER A 199 2.83 -1.35 0.91
N TYR A 200 3.28 -0.97 -0.28
CA TYR A 200 3.44 0.44 -0.64
C TYR A 200 2.11 1.19 -0.61
N GLU A 201 1.06 0.65 -1.25
CA GLU A 201 -0.27 1.26 -1.15
C GLU A 201 -0.82 1.18 0.29
N ARG A 202 -0.76 0.00 0.91
CA ARG A 202 -1.38 -0.29 2.22
C ARG A 202 -0.75 0.48 3.37
N ASP A 203 0.58 0.55 3.40
CA ASP A 203 1.34 0.99 4.58
C ASP A 203 1.91 2.40 4.41
N ALA A 204 2.22 2.83 3.18
CA ALA A 204 2.77 4.17 2.92
C ALA A 204 1.73 5.17 2.43
N ILE A 205 0.91 4.80 1.43
CA ILE A 205 -0.03 5.74 0.80
C ILE A 205 -1.33 5.88 1.59
N ARG A 206 -2.07 4.78 1.77
CA ARG A 206 -3.42 4.79 2.36
C ARG A 206 -3.51 5.49 3.72
N PRO A 207 -2.62 5.22 4.70
CA PRO A 207 -2.71 5.83 6.01
C PRO A 207 -2.51 7.36 6.00
N HIS A 208 -1.98 7.92 4.91
CA HIS A 208 -1.62 9.33 4.79
C HIS A 208 -2.40 10.06 3.69
N ALA A 209 -3.39 9.42 3.05
CA ALA A 209 -4.05 9.95 1.85
C ALA A 209 -4.79 11.30 2.09
N LEU A 210 -5.36 11.48 3.28
CA LEU A 210 -5.99 12.73 3.73
C LEU A 210 -5.14 13.47 4.79
N GLY A 211 -3.89 13.05 4.98
CA GLY A 211 -3.02 13.51 6.05
C GLY A 211 -2.10 14.67 5.65
N LYS A 212 -1.04 14.86 6.43
CA LYS A 212 -0.02 15.88 6.15
C LYS A 212 0.88 15.41 5.02
N PHE A 213 1.08 16.26 4.02
CA PHE A 213 1.95 15.99 2.88
C PHE A 213 3.37 15.56 3.29
N ARG A 214 3.96 16.21 4.30
CA ARG A 214 5.28 15.85 4.85
C ARG A 214 5.34 14.39 5.31
N ASP A 215 4.29 13.93 5.99
CA ASP A 215 4.27 12.58 6.56
C ASP A 215 4.10 11.54 5.45
N LEU A 216 3.27 11.84 4.44
CA LEU A 216 3.16 11.04 3.22
C LEU A 216 4.48 10.94 2.46
N VAL A 217 5.16 12.07 2.21
CA VAL A 217 6.48 12.09 1.53
C VAL A 217 7.49 11.26 2.31
N LEU A 218 7.53 11.38 3.64
CA LEU A 218 8.46 10.60 4.45
C LEU A 218 8.14 9.09 4.42
N ALA A 219 6.85 8.73 4.45
CA ALA A 219 6.41 7.36 4.38
C ALA A 219 6.79 6.72 3.03
N THR A 220 6.59 7.42 1.92
CA THR A 220 6.99 6.94 0.59
C THR A 220 8.50 6.86 0.45
N ALA A 221 9.23 7.87 0.94
CA ALA A 221 10.69 7.94 0.89
C ALA A 221 11.40 6.80 1.61
N ARG A 222 10.81 6.32 2.70
CA ARG A 222 11.35 5.19 3.49
C ARG A 222 10.83 3.85 3.02
N HIS A 223 9.85 3.79 2.13
CA HIS A 223 9.30 2.50 1.73
C HIS A 223 10.26 1.75 0.78
N PRO A 224 10.53 0.45 1.00
CA PRO A 224 11.44 -0.33 0.14
C PRO A 224 11.13 -0.27 -1.36
N ALA A 225 9.85 -0.17 -1.74
CA ALA A 225 9.43 -0.01 -3.13
C ALA A 225 10.07 1.22 -3.80
N MET A 226 10.03 2.38 -3.15
CA MET A 226 10.56 3.63 -3.70
C MET A 226 12.09 3.61 -3.71
N LEU A 227 12.69 3.17 -2.60
CA LEU A 227 14.14 3.00 -2.50
C LEU A 227 14.69 2.08 -3.58
N PHE A 228 14.02 0.96 -3.86
CA PHE A 228 14.41 0.01 -4.90
C PHE A 228 14.17 0.60 -6.30
N TYR A 229 13.02 1.23 -6.52
CA TYR A 229 12.64 1.75 -7.83
C TYR A 229 13.64 2.77 -8.36
N LEU A 230 14.07 3.68 -7.49
CA LEU A 230 14.96 4.80 -7.81
C LEU A 230 16.42 4.53 -7.43
N ASP A 231 16.74 3.27 -7.17
CA ASP A 231 18.08 2.77 -6.89
C ASP A 231 18.77 3.49 -5.69
N ASN A 232 18.01 4.11 -4.77
CA ASN A 232 18.55 4.77 -3.58
C ASN A 232 19.16 3.76 -2.59
N TRP A 233 18.68 2.51 -2.59
CA TRP A 233 19.29 1.43 -1.81
C TRP A 233 20.76 1.16 -2.20
N MET A 234 21.21 1.66 -3.35
CA MET A 234 22.58 1.66 -3.84
C MET A 234 23.33 2.98 -3.57
N SER A 235 22.71 3.99 -2.96
CA SER A 235 23.37 5.25 -2.63
C SER A 235 24.25 5.07 -1.40
N VAL A 236 25.55 5.35 -1.54
CA VAL A 236 26.51 5.28 -0.44
C VAL A 236 27.41 6.51 -0.41
N LYS A 237 27.92 6.84 0.78
CA LYS A 237 28.96 7.86 0.90
C LYS A 237 30.17 7.47 0.04
N SER A 238 30.80 8.45 -0.60
CA SER A 238 31.87 8.22 -1.58
C SER A 238 33.09 7.48 -1.04
N ASP A 239 33.36 7.55 0.26
CA ASP A 239 34.43 6.86 0.98
C ASP A 239 33.96 5.61 1.73
N PHE A 240 32.70 5.17 1.54
CA PHE A 240 32.18 3.98 2.20
C PHE A 240 32.90 2.72 1.67
N PRO A 241 33.44 1.85 2.56
CA PRO A 241 34.21 0.70 2.12
C PRO A 241 33.34 -0.24 1.28
N SER A 242 33.82 -0.55 0.07
CA SER A 242 33.19 -1.57 -0.76
C SER A 242 33.24 -2.92 -0.03
N ARG A 243 32.15 -3.68 -0.07
CA ARG A 243 32.11 -5.04 0.53
C ARG A 243 33.28 -5.89 -0.03
N PRO A 244 34.02 -6.63 0.82
CA PRO A 244 35.12 -7.48 0.37
C PRO A 244 34.65 -8.47 -0.70
N GLY A 245 35.29 -8.46 -1.88
CA GLY A 245 35.00 -9.39 -2.98
C GLY A 245 33.81 -9.04 -3.90
N GLY A 246 33.19 -7.86 -3.78
CA GLY A 246 31.97 -7.51 -4.54
C GLY A 246 32.04 -6.22 -5.36
N LYS A 247 31.29 -6.20 -6.49
CA LYS A 247 30.79 -4.99 -7.17
C LYS A 247 29.74 -4.33 -6.26
N GLY A 248 30.19 -3.63 -5.23
CA GLY A 248 29.32 -2.84 -4.36
C GLY A 248 28.88 -1.53 -5.02
N PRO A 249 27.83 -0.89 -4.51
CA PRO A 249 27.49 0.47 -4.91
C PRO A 249 28.69 1.41 -4.72
N LYS A 250 28.89 2.32 -5.67
CA LYS A 250 29.99 3.29 -5.64
C LYS A 250 29.42 4.70 -5.71
N GLY A 251 29.57 5.43 -4.60
CA GLY A 251 29.21 6.84 -4.52
C GLY A 251 27.71 7.11 -4.41
N LEU A 252 27.39 8.39 -4.50
CA LEU A 252 26.03 8.90 -4.36
C LEU A 252 25.20 8.49 -5.56
N ASN A 253 23.97 8.03 -5.32
CA ASN A 253 22.96 7.94 -6.36
C ASN A 253 22.02 9.14 -6.25
N GLU A 254 22.10 10.05 -7.22
CA GLU A 254 21.27 11.26 -7.26
C GLU A 254 19.86 11.01 -7.76
N ASN A 255 19.54 9.83 -8.33
CA ASN A 255 18.27 9.63 -9.02
C ASN A 255 17.06 9.91 -8.11
N TYR A 256 17.06 9.33 -6.91
CA TYR A 256 15.94 9.60 -6.00
C TYR A 256 15.92 11.05 -5.48
N ALA A 257 17.08 11.61 -5.15
CA ALA A 257 17.18 13.00 -4.73
C ALA A 257 16.61 13.95 -5.78
N ARG A 258 16.94 13.71 -7.05
CA ARG A 258 16.44 14.45 -8.18
C ARG A 258 14.92 14.32 -8.30
N GLU A 259 14.40 13.10 -8.35
CA GLU A 259 12.96 12.87 -8.51
C GLU A 259 12.15 13.43 -7.33
N LEU A 260 12.69 13.36 -6.10
CA LEU A 260 12.05 13.97 -4.95
C LEU A 260 11.85 15.47 -5.16
N MET A 261 12.88 16.18 -5.62
CA MET A 261 12.82 17.62 -5.83
C MET A 261 11.99 17.95 -7.08
N GLU A 262 12.26 17.30 -8.20
CA GLU A 262 11.68 17.59 -9.52
C GLU A 262 10.23 17.14 -9.65
N LEU A 263 9.92 15.90 -9.29
CA LEU A 263 8.64 15.28 -9.63
C LEU A 263 7.70 15.24 -8.44
N HIS A 264 8.25 15.06 -7.23
CA HIS A 264 7.41 14.77 -6.08
C HIS A 264 7.13 15.97 -5.18
N THR A 265 7.93 17.04 -5.22
CA THR A 265 7.79 18.17 -4.30
C THR A 265 7.82 19.56 -4.95
N LEU A 266 8.95 19.99 -5.52
CA LEU A 266 9.17 21.39 -5.90
C LEU A 266 8.85 21.68 -7.37
N GLY A 267 8.86 20.66 -8.24
CA GLY A 267 8.75 20.86 -9.68
C GLY A 267 10.11 21.10 -10.35
N VAL A 268 10.19 20.94 -11.67
CA VAL A 268 11.44 21.11 -12.45
C VAL A 268 12.06 22.50 -12.32
N ASP A 269 11.22 23.54 -12.20
CA ASP A 269 11.64 24.93 -12.02
C ASP A 269 11.48 25.41 -10.56
N GLY A 270 11.54 24.48 -9.60
CA GLY A 270 11.26 24.71 -8.19
C GLY A 270 12.31 25.52 -7.41
N GLY A 271 13.26 26.16 -8.09
CA GLY A 271 14.26 27.06 -7.49
C GLY A 271 15.42 26.36 -6.77
N TYR A 272 15.63 25.05 -7.00
CA TYR A 272 16.79 24.32 -6.49
C TYR A 272 17.88 24.20 -7.55
N THR A 273 19.09 23.89 -7.12
CA THR A 273 20.27 23.75 -7.97
C THR A 273 20.74 22.30 -8.05
N GLN A 274 21.61 22.00 -9.01
CA GLN A 274 22.31 20.70 -9.05
C GLN A 274 23.05 20.40 -7.74
N LYS A 275 23.56 21.43 -7.06
CA LYS A 275 24.21 21.25 -5.75
C LYS A 275 23.21 20.74 -4.71
N ASP A 276 21.98 21.25 -4.69
CA ASP A 276 20.96 20.82 -3.74
C ASP A 276 20.56 19.35 -3.97
N VAL A 277 20.48 18.91 -5.23
CA VAL A 277 20.26 17.49 -5.57
C VAL A 277 21.37 16.61 -4.98
N VAL A 278 22.63 17.03 -5.13
CA VAL A 278 23.78 16.31 -4.55
C VAL A 278 23.70 16.28 -3.02
N GLU A 279 23.33 17.38 -2.37
CA GLU A 279 23.21 17.43 -0.91
C GLU A 279 22.04 16.57 -0.39
N VAL A 280 20.90 16.53 -1.10
CA VAL A 280 19.81 15.61 -0.77
C VAL A 280 20.26 14.15 -0.97
N ALA A 281 20.99 13.84 -2.05
CA ALA A 281 21.56 12.51 -2.26
C ALA A 281 22.53 12.11 -1.15
N ARG A 282 23.31 13.07 -0.61
CA ARG A 282 24.14 12.86 0.58
C ARG A 282 23.30 12.55 1.81
N CYS A 283 22.21 13.27 2.05
CA CYS A 283 21.29 12.99 3.16
C CYS A 283 20.66 11.60 3.09
N PHE A 284 20.47 11.06 1.89
CA PHE A 284 19.96 9.70 1.68
C PHE A 284 21.00 8.60 1.77
N THR A 285 22.28 8.93 1.92
CA THR A 285 23.28 7.90 2.21
C THR A 285 22.95 7.21 3.53
N GLY A 286 23.01 5.88 3.51
CA GLY A 286 22.64 5.05 4.67
C GLY A 286 21.18 4.59 4.67
N TRP A 287 20.28 5.24 3.92
CA TRP A 287 18.92 4.73 3.72
C TRP A 287 18.95 3.59 2.70
N THR A 288 18.77 2.36 3.18
CA THR A 288 18.86 1.16 2.36
C THR A 288 17.75 0.18 2.69
N ILE A 289 17.86 -1.02 2.13
CA ILE A 289 16.91 -2.10 2.33
C ILE A 289 17.70 -3.30 2.85
N ASP A 290 17.28 -3.90 3.97
CA ASP A 290 17.83 -5.19 4.38
C ASP A 290 17.50 -6.23 3.31
N ARG A 291 18.51 -6.95 2.81
CA ARG A 291 18.37 -7.99 1.79
C ARG A 291 17.35 -7.60 0.69
N PRO A 292 17.66 -6.61 -0.16
CA PRO A 292 16.72 -5.94 -1.08
C PRO A 292 16.03 -6.86 -2.09
N ARG A 293 16.54 -8.09 -2.25
CA ARG A 293 16.01 -9.12 -3.16
C ARG A 293 15.26 -10.24 -2.44
N GLU A 294 15.09 -10.14 -1.13
CA GLU A 294 14.40 -11.11 -0.27
C GLU A 294 13.22 -10.47 0.49
N GLY A 295 12.89 -9.20 0.17
CA GLY A 295 11.72 -8.52 0.72
C GLY A 295 11.93 -7.97 2.13
N GLY A 296 13.18 -7.70 2.51
CA GLY A 296 13.46 -7.02 3.77
C GLY A 296 13.05 -5.54 3.77
N GLY A 297 13.07 -4.94 4.97
CA GLY A 297 12.57 -3.61 5.23
C GLY A 297 13.60 -2.50 5.07
N PHE A 298 13.15 -1.27 5.32
CA PHE A 298 14.00 -0.07 5.44
C PHE A 298 15.03 -0.23 6.55
N VAL A 299 16.26 0.21 6.29
CA VAL A 299 17.36 0.32 7.27
C VAL A 299 18.03 1.69 7.11
#